data_AF-A0A964JF68-F1
#
_entry.id   AF-A0A964JF68-F1
#
_cell.length_a   1.000
_cell.length_b   1.000
_cell.length_c   1.000
_cell.angle_alpha   90.00
_cell.angle_beta   90.00
_cell.angle_gamma   90.00
#
_symmetry.space_group_name_H-M   'P 1'
#
loop_
_entity.id
_entity.type
_entity.pdbx_description
1 polymer ?
#
loop_
_entity_poly.entity_id
_entity_poly.type
_entity_poly.pdbx_seq_one_letter_code
_entity_poly.pdbx_strand_id
1 'polypeptide(L)'
;MMMTTEQIVASHKANVETLFGLTSKAFEGMEKLVELNLTATKAALSESAHSTKAALSVKDAQELMALQANLFQPLAEKTAAYSRHLYDIASGTSNEFTKTLEAQTAAAQKQFANLVDSTTSNAPAGSETAVAMMKSAVNAANNAYESVQKAVKQATDMAEANMAAVTNTAVATAKTAAKKR
;
A
#
# COMPACT_ATOMS: atom_id res chain seq x y z
N MET A 1 8.50 10.01 37.99
CA MET A 1 9.76 9.24 37.93
C MET A 1 10.11 9.01 36.46
N MET A 2 11.41 9.12 36.12
CA MET A 2 11.95 8.90 34.77
C MET A 2 11.95 7.41 34.41
N MET A 3 11.80 7.07 33.12
CA MET A 3 11.97 5.69 32.63
C MET A 3 13.29 5.09 33.14
N THR A 4 13.24 3.83 33.59
CA THR A 4 14.46 3.12 34.02
C THR A 4 15.39 2.93 32.81
N THR A 5 16.71 2.89 33.04
CA THR A 5 17.70 2.68 31.98
C THR A 5 17.42 1.40 31.19
N GLU A 6 16.91 0.35 31.83
CA GLU A 6 16.50 -0.90 31.19
C GLU A 6 15.29 -0.71 30.25
N GLN A 7 14.30 0.10 30.64
CA GLN A 7 13.16 0.44 29.76
C GLN A 7 13.57 1.28 28.55
N ILE A 8 14.54 2.19 28.72
CA ILE A 8 15.10 2.98 27.61
C ILE A 8 15.82 2.07 26.61
N VAL A 9 16.70 1.19 27.09
CA VAL A 9 17.43 0.23 26.25
C VAL A 9 16.47 -0.72 25.53
N ALA A 10 15.45 -1.25 26.21
CA ALA A 10 14.44 -2.11 25.60
C ALA A 10 13.64 -1.39 24.50
N SER A 11 13.28 -0.11 24.72
CA SER A 11 12.56 0.70 23.75
C SER A 11 13.41 1.01 22.51
N HIS A 12 14.69 1.34 22.69
CA HIS A 12 15.61 1.53 21.57
C HIS A 12 15.80 0.25 20.75
N LYS A 13 15.93 -0.91 21.41
CA LYS A 13 16.04 -2.19 20.72
C LYS A 13 14.79 -2.51 19.90
N ALA A 14 13.60 -2.35 20.47
CA ALA A 14 12.34 -2.57 19.77
C ALA A 14 12.15 -1.63 18.57
N ASN A 15 12.58 -0.36 18.70
CA ASN A 15 12.54 0.60 17.59
C ASN A 15 13.49 0.19 16.44
N VAL A 16 14.69 -0.30 16.77
CA VAL A 16 15.66 -0.78 15.77
C VAL A 16 15.14 -2.04 15.07
N GLU A 17 14.60 -3.01 15.81
CA GLU A 17 14.00 -4.23 15.23
C GLU A 17 12.82 -3.87 14.31
N THR A 18 11.97 -2.93 14.73
CA THR A 18 10.87 -2.43 13.89
C THR A 18 11.38 -1.77 12.62
N LEU A 19 12.41 -0.91 12.72
CA LEU A 19 12.98 -0.23 11.57
C LEU A 19 13.53 -1.25 10.56
N PHE A 20 14.31 -2.24 11.01
CA PHE A 20 14.82 -3.30 10.14
C PHE A 20 13.70 -4.12 9.50
N GLY A 21 12.65 -4.44 10.26
CA GLY A 21 11.47 -5.14 9.74
C GLY A 21 10.78 -4.36 8.63
N LEU A 22 10.51 -3.07 8.84
CA LEU A 22 9.89 -2.18 7.86
C LEU A 22 10.76 -1.99 6.61
N THR A 23 12.08 -1.80 6.79
CA THR A 23 13.03 -1.72 5.67
C THR A 23 13.04 -3.02 4.86
N SER A 24 13.06 -4.18 5.51
CA SER A 24 12.98 -5.47 4.83
C SER A 24 11.69 -5.60 4.02
N LYS A 25 10.54 -5.19 4.56
CA LYS A 25 9.26 -5.18 3.84
C LYS A 25 9.23 -4.21 2.66
N ALA A 26 9.86 -3.04 2.77
CA ALA A 26 9.99 -2.11 1.65
C ALA A 26 10.83 -2.72 0.50
N PHE A 27 11.92 -3.41 0.83
CA PHE A 27 12.71 -4.16 -0.17
C PHE A 27 11.89 -5.28 -0.82
N GLU A 28 11.13 -6.05 -0.04
CA GLU A 28 10.23 -7.09 -0.58
C GLU A 28 9.18 -6.51 -1.56
N GLY A 29 8.64 -5.33 -1.25
CA GLY A 29 7.74 -4.61 -2.15
C GLY A 29 8.44 -4.19 -3.46
N MET A 30 9.67 -3.69 -3.38
CA MET A 30 10.49 -3.34 -4.55
C MET A 30 10.82 -4.56 -5.42
N GLU A 31 11.16 -5.69 -4.81
CA GLU A 31 11.41 -6.95 -5.52
C GLU A 31 10.18 -7.37 -6.34
N LYS A 32 8.98 -7.32 -5.73
CA LYS A 32 7.72 -7.62 -6.42
C LYS A 32 7.43 -6.65 -7.56
N LEU A 33 7.75 -5.37 -7.41
CA LEU A 33 7.61 -4.38 -8.50
C LEU A 33 8.55 -4.69 -9.67
N VAL A 34 9.80 -5.06 -9.39
CA VAL A 34 10.77 -5.46 -10.42
C VAL A 34 10.30 -6.74 -11.12
N GLU A 35 9.83 -7.73 -10.37
CA GLU A 35 9.28 -8.98 -10.91
C GLU A 35 8.07 -8.73 -11.82
N LEU A 36 7.16 -7.84 -11.42
CA LEU A 36 6.00 -7.44 -12.22
C LEU A 36 6.44 -6.80 -13.54
N ASN A 37 7.39 -5.86 -13.50
CA ASN A 37 7.94 -5.22 -14.70
C ASN A 37 8.61 -6.25 -15.63
N LEU A 38 9.44 -7.15 -15.08
CA LEU A 38 10.12 -8.17 -15.86
C LEU A 38 9.12 -9.11 -16.55
N THR A 39 8.06 -9.49 -15.84
CA THR A 39 6.97 -10.33 -16.38
C THR A 39 6.24 -9.60 -17.52
N ALA A 40 5.90 -8.33 -17.33
CA ALA A 40 5.28 -7.50 -18.36
C ALA A 40 6.17 -7.35 -19.60
N THR A 41 7.48 -7.10 -19.43
CA THR A 41 8.44 -6.99 -20.53
C THR A 41 8.60 -8.32 -21.28
N LYS A 42 8.70 -9.45 -20.58
CA LYS A 42 8.75 -10.78 -21.22
C LYS A 42 7.49 -11.07 -22.03
N ALA A 43 6.32 -10.75 -21.47
CA ALA A 43 5.05 -10.91 -22.16
C ALA A 43 4.98 -10.03 -23.41
N ALA A 44 5.41 -8.75 -23.32
CA ALA A 44 5.44 -7.83 -24.45
C ALA A 44 6.39 -8.33 -25.56
N LEU A 45 7.58 -8.81 -25.21
CA LEU A 45 8.54 -9.34 -26.20
C LEU A 45 7.98 -10.58 -26.93
N SER A 46 7.38 -11.51 -26.18
CA SER A 46 6.74 -12.69 -26.77
C SER A 46 5.58 -12.31 -27.70
N GLU A 47 4.77 -11.32 -27.29
CA GLU A 47 3.67 -10.80 -28.09
C GLU A 47 4.18 -10.13 -29.37
N SER A 48 5.24 -9.33 -29.31
CA SER A 48 5.84 -8.70 -30.49
C SER A 48 6.37 -9.74 -31.48
N ALA A 49 7.02 -10.79 -30.99
CA ALA A 49 7.48 -11.89 -31.84
C ALA A 49 6.29 -12.62 -32.50
N HIS A 50 5.23 -12.90 -31.73
CA HIS A 50 4.02 -13.53 -32.25
C HIS A 50 3.30 -12.65 -33.27
N SER A 51 3.12 -11.37 -32.96
CA SER A 51 2.50 -10.36 -33.82
C SER A 51 3.25 -10.20 -35.13
N THR A 52 4.58 -10.16 -35.08
CA THR A 52 5.43 -10.09 -36.28
C THR A 52 5.26 -11.34 -37.14
N LYS A 53 5.27 -12.53 -36.53
CA LYS A 53 5.05 -13.79 -37.25
C LYS A 53 3.65 -13.85 -37.87
N ALA A 54 2.64 -13.41 -37.14
CA ALA A 54 1.26 -13.38 -37.61
C ALA A 54 1.10 -12.39 -38.77
N ALA A 55 1.69 -11.19 -38.69
CA ALA A 55 1.70 -10.20 -39.76
C ALA A 55 2.37 -10.74 -41.04
N LEU A 56 3.48 -11.46 -40.92
CA LEU A 56 4.15 -12.11 -42.05
C LEU A 56 3.35 -13.26 -42.67
N SER A 57 2.33 -13.77 -41.98
CA SER A 57 1.50 -14.90 -42.41
C SER A 57 0.15 -14.48 -42.99
N VAL A 58 -0.17 -13.18 -42.99
CA VAL A 58 -1.42 -12.64 -43.54
C VAL A 58 -1.43 -12.78 -45.06
N LYS A 59 -2.50 -13.37 -45.60
CA LYS A 59 -2.66 -13.65 -47.03
C LYS A 59 -3.65 -12.71 -47.71
N ASP A 60 -4.56 -12.10 -46.96
CA ASP A 60 -5.58 -11.20 -47.48
C ASP A 60 -5.99 -10.10 -46.48
N ALA A 61 -6.78 -9.14 -46.95
CA ALA A 61 -7.25 -8.01 -46.14
C ALA A 61 -8.19 -8.44 -45.00
N GLN A 62 -8.85 -9.59 -45.12
CA GLN A 62 -9.76 -10.11 -44.09
C GLN A 62 -8.97 -10.69 -42.91
N GLU A 63 -7.88 -11.43 -43.20
CA GLU A 63 -6.91 -11.90 -42.21
C GLU A 63 -6.17 -10.74 -41.52
N LEU A 64 -5.90 -9.63 -42.22
CA LEU A 64 -5.31 -8.43 -41.63
C LEU A 64 -6.23 -7.77 -40.60
N MET A 65 -7.53 -7.65 -40.92
CA MET A 65 -8.54 -7.10 -40.00
C MET A 65 -8.73 -8.00 -38.78
N ALA A 66 -8.67 -9.32 -38.95
CA ALA A 66 -8.70 -10.29 -37.86
C ALA A 66 -7.45 -10.21 -36.97
N LEU A 67 -6.28 -9.99 -37.56
CA LEU A 67 -5.04 -9.77 -36.81
C LEU A 67 -5.12 -8.51 -35.94
N GLN A 68 -5.56 -7.39 -36.50
CA GLN A 68 -5.69 -6.12 -35.78
C GLN A 68 -6.61 -6.25 -34.56
N ALA A 69 -7.70 -6.99 -34.70
CA ALA A 69 -8.62 -7.28 -33.62
C ALA A 69 -8.00 -8.08 -32.47
N ASN A 70 -7.25 -9.12 -32.81
CA ASN A 70 -6.60 -10.01 -31.84
C ASN A 70 -5.47 -9.31 -31.05
N LEU A 71 -4.96 -8.18 -31.54
CA LEU A 71 -3.93 -7.40 -30.84
C LEU A 71 -4.50 -6.48 -29.75
N PHE A 72 -5.72 -5.95 -29.93
CA PHE A 72 -6.27 -4.95 -29.01
C PHE A 72 -6.97 -5.55 -27.78
N GLN A 73 -7.60 -6.71 -27.91
CA GLN A 73 -8.30 -7.36 -26.80
C GLN A 73 -7.34 -7.76 -25.64
N PRO A 74 -6.17 -8.38 -25.90
CA PRO A 74 -5.23 -8.74 -24.85
C PRO A 74 -4.60 -7.53 -24.16
N LEU A 75 -4.47 -6.39 -24.85
CA LEU A 75 -3.88 -5.19 -24.27
C LEU A 75 -4.71 -4.63 -23.10
N ALA A 76 -6.04 -4.54 -23.26
CA ALA A 76 -6.91 -4.04 -22.21
C ALA A 76 -6.89 -4.95 -20.97
N GLU A 77 -6.97 -6.27 -21.17
CA GLU A 77 -6.91 -7.27 -20.10
C GLU A 77 -5.55 -7.25 -19.38
N LYS A 78 -4.44 -7.13 -20.13
CA LYS A 78 -3.08 -7.06 -19.56
C LYS A 78 -2.83 -5.76 -18.80
N THR A 79 -3.33 -4.62 -19.27
CA THR A 79 -3.22 -3.36 -18.53
C THR A 79 -4.03 -3.42 -17.24
N ALA A 80 -5.23 -3.99 -17.27
CA ALA A 80 -6.04 -4.19 -16.07
C ALA A 80 -5.38 -5.16 -15.08
N ALA A 81 -4.76 -6.24 -15.57
CA ALA A 81 -4.00 -7.17 -14.74
C ALA A 81 -2.77 -6.49 -14.11
N TYR A 82 -1.99 -5.74 -14.90
CA TYR A 82 -0.82 -5.01 -14.40
C TYR A 82 -1.21 -3.99 -13.32
N SER A 83 -2.27 -3.20 -13.54
CA SER A 83 -2.75 -2.22 -12.56
C SER A 83 -3.25 -2.87 -11.28
N ARG A 84 -3.94 -4.02 -11.38
CA ARG A 84 -4.39 -4.79 -10.22
C ARG A 84 -3.22 -5.39 -9.44
N HIS A 85 -2.24 -5.98 -10.11
CA HIS A 85 -1.02 -6.47 -9.45
C HIS A 85 -0.23 -5.34 -8.78
N LEU A 86 -0.13 -4.18 -9.43
CA LEU A 86 0.51 -3.01 -8.85
C LEU A 86 -0.23 -2.54 -7.58
N TYR A 87 -1.56 -2.52 -7.61
CA TYR A 87 -2.38 -2.21 -6.44
C TYR A 87 -2.21 -3.23 -5.31
N ASP A 88 -2.16 -4.52 -5.61
CA ASP A 88 -1.96 -5.59 -4.62
C ASP A 88 -0.59 -5.47 -3.93
N ILE A 89 0.46 -5.13 -4.68
CA ILE A 89 1.80 -4.89 -4.12
C ILE A 89 1.80 -3.67 -3.21
N ALA A 90 1.23 -2.56 -3.66
CA ALA A 90 1.17 -1.32 -2.89
C ALA A 90 0.34 -1.49 -1.61
N SER A 91 -0.89 -2.01 -1.72
CA SER A 91 -1.79 -2.23 -0.60
C SER A 91 -1.26 -3.27 0.39
N GLY A 92 -0.67 -4.36 -0.11
CA GLY A 92 -0.01 -5.37 0.73
C GLY A 92 1.15 -4.79 1.54
N THR A 93 1.98 -3.95 0.90
CA THR A 93 3.08 -3.26 1.59
C THR A 93 2.54 -2.27 2.63
N SER A 94 1.57 -1.42 2.27
CA SER A 94 0.96 -0.47 3.21
C SER A 94 0.31 -1.15 4.42
N ASN A 95 -0.38 -2.28 4.22
CA ASN A 95 -1.01 -3.02 5.31
C ASN A 95 0.00 -3.55 6.32
N GLU A 96 1.16 -4.05 5.87
CA GLU A 96 2.22 -4.51 6.78
C GLU A 96 2.84 -3.35 7.57
N PHE A 97 2.96 -2.17 6.97
CA PHE A 97 3.35 -0.95 7.68
C PHE A 97 2.32 -0.57 8.76
N THR A 98 1.03 -0.56 8.41
CA THR A 98 -0.05 -0.25 9.34
C THR A 98 -0.09 -1.23 10.51
N LYS A 99 -0.01 -2.55 10.27
CA LYS A 99 0.04 -3.55 11.34
C LYS A 99 1.21 -3.32 12.30
N THR A 100 2.37 -2.95 11.77
CA THR A 100 3.56 -2.68 12.58
C THR A 100 3.38 -1.45 13.46
N LEU A 101 2.76 -0.39 12.92
CA LEU A 101 2.39 0.80 13.69
C LEU A 101 1.35 0.48 14.77
N GLU A 102 0.30 -0.26 14.44
CA GLU A 102 -0.72 -0.70 15.40
C GLU A 102 -0.12 -1.51 16.55
N ALA A 103 0.81 -2.43 16.24
CA ALA A 103 1.52 -3.21 17.26
C ALA A 103 2.36 -2.32 18.19
N GLN A 104 3.05 -1.31 17.66
CA GLN A 104 3.80 -0.34 18.48
C GLN A 104 2.87 0.53 19.33
N THR A 105 1.75 1.00 18.78
CA THR A 105 0.77 1.80 19.53
C THR A 105 0.17 0.97 20.67
N ALA A 106 -0.19 -0.29 20.42
CA ALA A 106 -0.70 -1.20 21.46
C ALA A 106 0.34 -1.45 22.57
N ALA A 107 1.62 -1.61 22.20
CA ALA A 107 2.70 -1.77 23.16
C ALA A 107 2.88 -0.50 24.02
N ALA A 108 2.85 0.69 23.40
CA ALA A 108 2.94 1.97 24.11
C ALA A 108 1.75 2.19 25.06
N GLN A 109 0.52 1.88 24.63
CA GLN A 109 -0.67 1.96 25.46
C GLN A 109 -0.57 1.03 26.68
N LYS A 110 -0.04 -0.18 26.51
CA LYS A 110 0.19 -1.13 27.61
C LYS A 110 1.25 -0.61 28.59
N GLN A 111 2.36 -0.07 28.10
CA GLN A 111 3.39 0.55 28.96
C GLN A 111 2.83 1.73 29.76
N PHE A 112 2.00 2.54 29.12
CA PHE A 112 1.33 3.66 29.76
C PHE A 112 0.32 3.22 30.82
N ALA A 113 -0.50 2.21 30.55
CA ALA A 113 -1.42 1.64 31.53
C ALA A 113 -0.67 1.10 32.75
N ASN A 114 0.43 0.37 32.53
CA ASN A 114 1.29 -0.10 33.62
C ASN A 114 1.89 1.05 34.44
N LEU A 115 2.27 2.16 33.80
CA LEU A 115 2.75 3.37 34.47
C LEU A 115 1.64 4.03 35.30
N VAL A 116 0.40 4.11 34.78
CA VAL A 116 -0.77 4.62 35.51
C VAL A 116 -1.01 3.79 36.76
N ASP A 117 -1.14 2.47 36.62
CA ASP A 117 -1.44 1.54 37.72
C ASP A 117 -0.35 1.57 38.82
N SER A 118 0.92 1.72 38.40
CA SER A 118 2.07 1.86 39.31
C SER A 118 2.06 3.20 40.06
N THR A 119 1.40 4.23 39.51
CA THR A 119 1.36 5.58 40.07
C THR A 119 0.12 5.80 40.95
N THR A 120 -1.05 5.29 40.56
CA THR A 120 -2.30 5.38 41.36
C THR A 120 -2.25 4.55 42.63
N SER A 121 -1.45 3.47 42.66
CA SER A 121 -1.25 2.68 43.89
C SER A 121 -0.36 3.36 44.94
N ASN A 122 0.28 4.50 44.64
CA ASN A 122 1.22 5.19 45.54
C ASN A 122 1.24 6.74 45.39
N ALA A 123 0.19 7.38 44.87
CA ALA A 123 0.26 8.81 44.51
C ALA A 123 0.38 9.73 45.76
N PRO A 124 1.50 10.46 45.94
CA PRO A 124 1.61 11.52 46.94
C PRO A 124 0.76 12.73 46.52
N ALA A 125 0.32 13.54 47.47
CA ALA A 125 -0.36 14.81 47.19
C ALA A 125 0.47 15.69 46.22
N GLY A 126 -0.13 16.21 45.14
CA GLY A 126 0.53 17.06 44.12
C GLY A 126 0.54 16.52 42.67
N SER A 127 -0.16 15.42 42.38
CA SER A 127 -0.20 14.80 41.04
C SER A 127 -1.16 15.45 40.03
N GLU A 128 -1.91 16.49 40.41
CA GLU A 128 -2.95 17.12 39.58
C GLU A 128 -2.41 17.62 38.23
N THR A 129 -1.20 18.20 38.23
CA THR A 129 -0.54 18.71 37.01
C THR A 129 -0.12 17.56 36.08
N ALA A 130 0.32 16.42 36.63
CA ALA A 130 0.69 15.25 35.85
C ALA A 130 -0.55 14.60 35.20
N VAL A 131 -1.66 14.50 35.93
CA VAL A 131 -2.95 13.99 35.41
C VAL A 131 -3.51 14.92 34.33
N ALA A 132 -3.35 16.23 34.46
CA ALA A 132 -3.74 17.19 33.43
C ALA A 132 -2.91 17.04 32.14
N MET A 133 -1.58 16.90 32.27
CA MET A 133 -0.70 16.62 31.13
C MET A 133 -1.04 15.27 30.46
N MET A 134 -1.36 14.26 31.26
CA MET A 134 -1.81 12.94 30.82
C MET A 134 -3.06 13.03 29.93
N LYS A 135 -4.09 13.72 30.41
CA LYS A 135 -5.34 13.95 29.66
C LYS A 135 -5.10 14.72 28.37
N SER A 136 -4.24 15.74 28.41
CA SER A 136 -3.84 16.49 27.22
C SER A 136 -3.13 15.61 26.19
N ALA A 137 -2.22 14.73 26.63
CA ALA A 137 -1.51 13.80 25.75
C ALA A 137 -2.47 12.79 25.11
N VAL A 138 -3.43 12.25 25.88
CA VAL A 138 -4.47 11.35 25.34
C VAL A 138 -5.35 12.05 24.31
N ASN A 139 -5.77 13.30 24.57
CA ASN A 139 -6.54 14.08 23.61
C ASN A 139 -5.75 14.39 22.33
N ALA A 140 -4.46 14.73 22.46
CA ALA A 140 -3.59 14.96 21.32
C ALA A 140 -3.39 13.68 20.48
N ALA A 141 -3.22 12.53 21.14
CA ALA A 141 -3.11 11.24 20.48
C ALA A 141 -4.41 10.87 19.72
N ASN A 142 -5.57 11.08 20.34
CA ASN A 142 -6.87 10.84 19.68
C ASN A 142 -7.06 11.73 18.43
N ASN A 143 -6.72 13.01 18.52
CA ASN A 143 -6.79 13.94 17.39
C ASN A 143 -5.80 13.57 16.27
N ALA A 144 -4.61 13.12 16.62
CA ALA A 144 -3.62 12.64 15.65
C ALA A 144 -4.12 11.37 14.95
N TYR A 145 -4.72 10.43 15.70
CA TYR A 145 -5.31 9.21 15.15
C TYR A 145 -6.45 9.52 14.16
N GLU A 146 -7.41 10.38 14.52
CA GLU A 146 -8.46 10.83 13.62
C GLU A 146 -7.91 11.49 12.35
N SER A 147 -6.85 12.29 12.49
CA SER A 147 -6.21 12.98 11.36
C SER A 147 -5.55 11.99 10.40
N VAL A 148 -4.85 10.98 10.92
CA VAL A 148 -4.30 9.88 10.13
C VAL A 148 -5.41 9.10 9.44
N GLN A 149 -6.48 8.77 10.16
CA GLN A 149 -7.62 8.03 9.60
C GLN A 149 -8.29 8.79 8.45
N LYS A 150 -8.48 10.11 8.59
CA LYS A 150 -8.98 11.00 7.53
C LYS A 150 -8.04 11.02 6.32
N ALA A 151 -6.75 11.17 6.55
CA ALA A 151 -5.76 11.22 5.47
C ALA A 151 -5.71 9.89 4.70
N VAL A 152 -5.73 8.76 5.40
CA VAL A 152 -5.82 7.42 4.79
C VAL A 152 -7.09 7.31 3.95
N LYS A 153 -8.24 7.67 4.51
CA LYS A 153 -9.52 7.61 3.78
C LYS A 153 -9.51 8.47 2.51
N GLN A 154 -9.02 9.71 2.59
CA GLN A 154 -8.88 10.58 1.41
C GLN A 154 -7.96 9.99 0.35
N ALA A 155 -6.82 9.41 0.77
CA ALA A 155 -5.90 8.77 -0.16
C ALA A 155 -6.53 7.55 -0.84
N THR A 156 -7.27 6.72 -0.10
CA THR A 156 -8.00 5.57 -0.64
C THR A 156 -9.10 6.00 -1.61
N ASP A 157 -9.95 6.96 -1.24
CA ASP A 157 -11.04 7.46 -2.09
C ASP A 157 -10.47 8.05 -3.40
N MET A 158 -9.34 8.77 -3.33
CA MET A 158 -8.64 9.31 -4.50
C MET A 158 -8.03 8.21 -5.38
N ALA A 159 -7.47 7.16 -4.78
CA ALA A 159 -6.93 6.01 -5.51
C ALA A 159 -8.04 5.23 -6.24
N GLU A 160 -9.17 4.99 -5.57
CA GLU A 160 -10.34 4.34 -6.17
C GLU A 160 -10.92 5.18 -7.32
N ALA A 161 -11.05 6.49 -7.14
CA ALA A 161 -11.53 7.39 -8.19
C ALA A 161 -10.61 7.39 -9.42
N ASN A 162 -9.29 7.42 -9.22
CA ASN A 162 -8.32 7.34 -10.32
C ASN A 162 -8.32 5.97 -11.01
N MET A 163 -8.43 4.88 -10.26
CA MET A 163 -8.57 3.53 -10.84
C MET A 163 -9.86 3.39 -11.66
N ALA A 164 -10.98 3.91 -11.16
CA ALA A 164 -12.24 3.91 -11.89
C ALA A 164 -12.15 4.75 -13.17
N ALA A 165 -11.50 5.92 -13.12
CA ALA A 165 -11.29 6.78 -14.28
C ALA A 165 -10.41 6.10 -15.36
N VAL A 166 -9.31 5.46 -14.95
CA VAL A 166 -8.44 4.71 -15.87
C VAL A 166 -9.18 3.51 -16.47
N THR A 167 -9.93 2.77 -15.65
CA THR A 167 -10.74 1.62 -16.11
C THR A 167 -11.80 2.06 -17.11
N ASN A 168 -12.54 3.13 -16.82
CA ASN A 168 -13.54 3.68 -17.73
C ASN A 168 -12.93 4.18 -19.03
N THR A 169 -11.74 4.80 -18.97
CA THR A 169 -11.00 5.23 -20.16
C THR A 169 -10.55 4.03 -21.00
N ALA A 170 -10.00 2.99 -20.37
CA ALA A 170 -9.61 1.76 -21.04
C ALA A 170 -10.81 1.07 -21.72
N VAL A 171 -11.95 0.98 -21.02
CA VAL A 171 -13.20 0.40 -21.57
C VAL A 171 -13.77 1.25 -22.72
N ALA A 172 -13.76 2.58 -22.60
CA ALA A 172 -14.24 3.47 -23.65
C ALA A 172 -13.35 3.41 -24.90
N THR A 173 -12.03 3.30 -24.72
CA THR A 173 -11.06 3.16 -25.81
C THR A 173 -11.22 1.81 -26.50
N ALA A 174 -11.40 0.73 -25.73
CA ALA A 174 -11.70 -0.60 -26.25
C ALA A 174 -13.03 -0.65 -27.02
N LYS A 175 -14.10 0.00 -26.52
CA LYS A 175 -15.39 0.11 -27.22
C LYS A 175 -15.30 0.93 -28.51
N THR A 176 -14.52 2.01 -28.50
CA THR A 176 -14.31 2.86 -29.69
C THR A 176 -13.54 2.10 -30.78
N ALA A 177 -12.54 1.31 -30.40
CA ALA A 177 -11.83 0.42 -31.30
C ALA A 177 -12.73 -0.68 -31.87
N ALA A 178 -13.63 -1.25 -31.05
CA ALA A 178 -14.61 -2.25 -31.51
C ALA A 178 -15.68 -1.68 -32.46
N LYS A 179 -16.05 -0.40 -32.31
CA LYS A 179 -17.08 0.27 -33.14
C LYS A 179 -16.56 0.82 -34.48
N LYS A 180 -15.24 0.89 -34.65
CA LYS A 180 -14.56 1.21 -35.93
C LYS A 180 -14.28 -0.03 -36.80
N ARG A 181 -14.69 -1.22 -36.35
CA ARG A 181 -14.63 -2.48 -37.11
C ARG A 181 -15.86 -2.66 -37.97
#